data_AF-A0A7I8C6Q9-F1
#
_entry.id   AF-A0A7I8C6Q9-F1
#
_cell.length_a   1.000
_cell.length_b   1.000
_cell.length_c   1.000
_cell.angle_alpha   90.00
_cell.angle_beta   90.00
_cell.angle_gamma   90.00
#
_symmetry.space_group_name_H-M   'P 1'
#
loop_
_entity.id
_entity.type
_entity.pdbx_description
1 polymer ?
#
loop_
_entity_poly.entity_id
_entity_poly.type
_entity_poly.pdbx_seq_one_letter_code
_entity_poly.pdbx_strand_id
1 'polypeptide(L)'
;MTLGTLAFFILASSLFPLAIGPDSKLLQAIAPGVMWVTALFAALLSAGQLFGHDFACGALEQMLLSPQPLTVIVLGKIVAHWLTNGLALALLAPLVALQYDLRFSDMLPLMGSLLLGTPLLSLIGSMGAALTLGVRGGSVVLALLILPLYVPVLIFGVGAADPAVTTEWSRANFSLLGATLCVAVWLCPWASAAALRIAME
;
A
#
# COMPACT_ATOMS: atom_id res chain seq x y z
N MET A 1 -11.60 -4.13 10.63
CA MET A 1 -10.27 -4.48 10.10
C MET A 1 -9.52 -3.26 9.58
N THR A 2 -10.17 -2.43 8.76
CA THR A 2 -9.67 -1.12 8.29
C THR A 2 -9.17 -0.22 9.42
N LEU A 3 -9.90 -0.17 10.54
CA LEU A 3 -9.51 0.60 11.72
C LEU A 3 -8.13 0.19 12.27
N GLY A 4 -7.79 -1.11 12.22
CA GLY A 4 -6.49 -1.61 12.69
C GLY A 4 -5.33 -1.13 11.80
N THR A 5 -5.53 -1.14 10.48
CA THR A 5 -4.55 -0.65 9.50
C THR A 5 -4.30 0.85 9.67
N LEU A 6 -5.37 1.64 9.82
CA LEU A 6 -5.27 3.09 10.01
C LEU A 6 -4.68 3.43 11.38
N ALA A 7 -5.10 2.72 12.44
CA ALA A 7 -4.52 2.88 13.77
C ALA A 7 -3.04 2.53 13.78
N PHE A 8 -2.63 1.45 13.11
CA PHE A 8 -1.22 1.10 12.97
C PHE A 8 -0.44 2.22 12.27
N PHE A 9 -0.93 2.74 11.14
CA PHE A 9 -0.27 3.84 10.44
C PHE A 9 -0.08 5.06 11.35
N ILE A 10 -1.13 5.50 12.03
CA ILE A 10 -1.09 6.66 12.93
C ILE A 10 -0.14 6.39 14.10
N LEU A 11 -0.34 5.28 14.83
CA LEU A 11 0.46 4.98 16.03
C LEU A 11 1.93 4.75 15.68
N ALA A 12 2.22 3.92 14.67
CA ALA A 12 3.59 3.61 14.28
C ALA A 12 4.34 4.86 13.81
N SER A 13 3.70 5.74 13.04
CA SER A 13 4.32 7.00 12.62
C SER A 13 4.51 7.96 13.80
N SER A 14 3.50 8.15 14.65
CA SER A 14 3.58 9.00 15.84
C SER A 14 4.68 8.61 16.84
N LEU A 15 5.07 7.34 16.90
CA LEU A 15 6.14 6.89 17.79
C LEU A 15 7.53 7.41 17.41
N PHE A 16 7.80 7.69 16.12
CA PHE A 16 9.11 8.18 15.68
C PHE A 16 9.46 9.58 16.20
N PRO A 17 8.63 10.63 16.04
CA PRO A 17 8.95 11.95 16.56
C PRO A 17 9.08 11.95 18.09
N LEU A 18 8.29 11.11 18.79
CA LEU A 18 8.39 10.93 20.24
C LEU A 18 9.72 10.27 20.66
N ALA A 19 10.23 9.32 19.87
CA ALA A 19 11.47 8.62 20.16
C ALA A 19 12.73 9.45 19.84
N ILE A 20 12.66 10.29 18.80
CA ILE A 20 13.80 11.07 18.31
C ILE A 20 13.95 12.39 19.06
N GLY A 21 12.83 13.04 19.40
CA GLY A 21 12.81 14.35 20.04
C GLY A 21 12.56 15.51 19.07
N PRO A 22 12.55 16.77 19.57
CA PRO A 22 11.96 17.92 18.90
C PRO A 22 12.87 18.62 17.86
N ASP A 23 13.82 17.92 17.23
CA ASP A 23 14.64 18.51 16.16
C ASP A 23 13.85 18.57 14.85
N SER A 24 13.23 19.72 14.58
CA SER A 24 12.42 19.99 13.38
C SER A 24 13.15 19.65 12.08
N LYS A 25 14.44 19.97 11.94
CA LYS A 25 15.19 19.69 10.70
C LYS A 25 15.33 18.19 10.46
N LEU A 26 15.64 17.45 11.52
CA LEU A 26 15.74 16.00 11.46
C LEU A 26 14.36 15.40 11.14
N LEU A 27 13.31 15.83 11.86
CA LEU A 27 11.94 15.32 11.67
C LEU A 27 11.44 15.53 10.24
N GLN A 28 11.64 16.72 9.66
CA GLN A 28 11.26 17.01 8.28
C GLN A 28 12.02 16.11 7.28
N ALA A 29 13.30 15.86 7.51
CA ALA A 29 14.13 15.05 6.62
C ALA A 29 13.70 13.57 6.61
N ILE A 30 13.26 13.01 7.75
CA ILE A 30 12.86 11.59 7.84
C ILE A 30 11.37 11.37 7.53
N ALA A 31 10.54 12.40 7.58
CA ALA A 31 9.09 12.26 7.51
C ALA A 31 8.58 11.48 6.28
N PRO A 32 9.05 11.75 5.05
CA PRO A 32 8.62 10.98 3.87
C PRO A 32 8.96 9.50 3.99
N GLY A 33 10.18 9.19 4.46
CA GLY A 33 10.64 7.82 4.69
C GLY A 33 9.80 7.10 5.73
N VAL A 34 9.61 7.71 6.90
CA VAL A 34 8.83 7.10 7.99
C VAL A 34 7.39 6.85 7.56
N MET A 35 6.74 7.83 6.91
CA MET A 35 5.36 7.68 6.45
C MET A 35 5.19 6.58 5.41
N TRP A 36 6.12 6.46 4.46
CA TRP A 36 6.07 5.41 3.46
C TRP A 36 6.32 4.03 4.06
N VAL A 37 7.26 3.91 5.00
CA VAL A 37 7.53 2.64 5.69
C VAL A 37 6.32 2.20 6.52
N THR A 38 5.72 3.11 7.30
CA THR A 38 4.53 2.78 8.09
C THR A 38 3.31 2.50 7.21
N ALA A 39 3.14 3.20 6.09
CA ALA A 39 2.11 2.92 5.10
C ALA A 39 2.29 1.55 4.44
N LEU A 40 3.54 1.17 4.11
CA LEU A 40 3.88 -0.14 3.57
C LEU A 40 3.54 -1.26 4.55
N PHE A 41 3.93 -1.12 5.82
CA PHE A 41 3.59 -2.10 6.84
C PHE A 41 2.08 -2.19 7.10
N ALA A 42 1.38 -1.05 7.11
CA ALA A 42 -0.08 -1.02 7.17
C ALA A 42 -0.69 -1.79 5.98
N ALA A 43 -0.18 -1.57 4.77
CA ALA A 43 -0.61 -2.29 3.58
C ALA A 43 -0.33 -3.81 3.67
N LEU A 44 0.82 -4.23 4.22
CA LEU A 44 1.13 -5.65 4.45
C LEU A 44 0.14 -6.32 5.40
N LEU A 45 -0.18 -5.66 6.52
CA LEU A 45 -1.17 -6.16 7.49
C LEU A 45 -2.55 -6.35 6.85
N SER A 46 -2.92 -5.41 5.97
CA SER A 46 -4.23 -5.43 5.33
C SER A 46 -4.30 -6.40 4.14
N ALA A 47 -3.23 -6.56 3.38
CA ALA A 47 -3.20 -7.33 2.13
C ALA A 47 -3.47 -8.81 2.36
N GLY A 48 -2.90 -9.41 3.41
CA GLY A 48 -3.07 -10.84 3.71
C GLY A 48 -4.51 -11.27 4.01
N GLN A 49 -5.40 -10.32 4.24
CA GLN A 49 -6.81 -10.58 4.55
C GLN A 49 -7.74 -10.31 3.35
N LEU A 50 -7.22 -9.79 2.24
CA LEU A 50 -8.02 -9.36 1.08
C LEU A 50 -8.92 -10.46 0.51
N PHE A 51 -8.41 -11.69 0.46
CA PHE A 51 -9.14 -12.87 0.00
C PHE A 51 -9.40 -13.87 1.13
N GLY A 52 -8.69 -13.75 2.26
CA GLY A 52 -8.75 -14.71 3.36
C GLY A 52 -10.13 -14.81 4.01
N HIS A 53 -10.84 -13.68 4.17
CA HIS A 53 -12.19 -13.71 4.75
C HIS A 53 -13.18 -14.45 3.85
N ASP A 54 -13.19 -14.13 2.55
CA ASP A 54 -14.08 -14.78 1.58
C ASP A 54 -13.74 -16.25 1.35
N PHE A 55 -12.46 -16.61 1.47
CA PHE A 55 -12.02 -18.00 1.44
C PHE A 55 -12.53 -18.76 2.66
N ALA A 56 -12.41 -18.19 3.86
CA ALA A 56 -12.84 -18.85 5.10
C ALA A 56 -14.36 -19.09 5.18
N CYS A 57 -15.18 -18.23 4.55
CA CYS A 57 -16.64 -18.40 4.51
C CYS A 57 -17.17 -19.08 3.24
N GLY A 58 -16.29 -19.50 2.33
CA GLY A 58 -16.67 -20.14 1.05
C GLY A 58 -17.24 -19.18 -0.01
N ALA A 59 -17.35 -17.89 0.28
CA ALA A 59 -17.83 -16.89 -0.69
C ALA A 59 -16.90 -16.79 -1.92
N LEU A 60 -15.61 -17.05 -1.75
CA LEU A 60 -14.66 -17.04 -2.85
C LEU A 60 -14.97 -18.14 -3.87
N GLU A 61 -15.34 -19.34 -3.44
CA GLU A 61 -15.76 -20.44 -4.32
C GLU A 61 -16.98 -20.05 -5.15
N GLN A 62 -17.96 -19.41 -4.50
CA GLN A 62 -19.14 -18.89 -5.19
C GLN A 62 -18.78 -17.81 -6.23
N MET A 63 -17.80 -16.96 -5.95
CA MET A 63 -17.30 -15.96 -6.91
C MET A 63 -16.64 -16.61 -8.12
N LEU A 64 -15.88 -17.70 -7.95
CA LEU A 64 -15.25 -18.43 -9.06
C LEU A 64 -16.27 -19.13 -9.97
N LEU A 65 -17.39 -19.60 -9.40
CA LEU A 65 -18.48 -20.23 -10.14
C LEU A 65 -19.44 -19.22 -10.80
N SER A 66 -19.32 -17.93 -10.45
CA SER A 66 -20.17 -16.89 -11.01
C SER A 66 -19.91 -16.69 -12.52
N PRO A 67 -20.91 -16.25 -13.30
CA PRO A 67 -20.74 -16.00 -14.73
C PRO A 67 -19.87 -14.78 -15.05
N GLN A 68 -19.44 -14.03 -14.04
CA GLN A 68 -18.64 -12.81 -14.22
C GLN A 68 -17.15 -13.16 -14.36
N PRO A 69 -16.40 -12.43 -15.19
CA PRO A 69 -14.97 -12.64 -15.32
C PRO A 69 -14.26 -12.37 -13.99
N LEU A 70 -13.54 -13.37 -13.49
CA LEU A 70 -12.84 -13.32 -12.19
C LEU A 70 -11.93 -12.09 -12.07
N THR A 71 -11.25 -11.69 -13.15
CA THR A 71 -10.41 -10.48 -13.21
C THR A 71 -11.18 -9.22 -12.80
N VAL A 72 -12.45 -9.08 -13.19
CA VAL A 72 -13.29 -7.93 -12.84
C VAL A 72 -13.70 -7.97 -11.37
N ILE A 73 -14.03 -9.15 -10.85
CA ILE A 73 -14.34 -9.35 -9.43
C ILE A 73 -13.11 -8.97 -8.58
N VAL A 74 -11.95 -9.49 -8.96
CA VAL A 74 -10.66 -9.21 -8.30
C VAL A 74 -10.34 -7.72 -8.34
N LEU A 75 -10.46 -7.07 -9.50
CA LEU A 75 -10.26 -5.63 -9.63
C LEU A 75 -11.19 -4.85 -8.70
N GLY A 76 -12.48 -5.21 -8.66
CA GLY A 76 -13.45 -4.60 -7.75
C GLY A 76 -13.05 -4.71 -6.29
N LYS A 77 -12.54 -5.88 -5.87
CA LYS A 77 -12.04 -6.09 -4.50
C LYS A 77 -10.79 -5.29 -4.20
N ILE A 78 -9.86 -5.21 -5.14
CA ILE A 78 -8.64 -4.38 -5.00
C ILE A 78 -9.02 -2.91 -4.84
N VAL A 79 -9.96 -2.41 -5.65
CA VAL A 79 -10.45 -1.03 -5.55
C VAL A 79 -11.16 -0.80 -4.21
N ALA A 80 -12.05 -1.69 -3.79
CA ALA A 80 -12.72 -1.57 -2.48
C ALA A 80 -11.73 -1.59 -1.31
N HIS A 81 -10.71 -2.44 -1.39
CA HIS A 81 -9.63 -2.49 -0.41
C HIS A 81 -8.80 -1.22 -0.38
N TRP A 82 -8.44 -0.69 -1.55
CA TRP A 82 -7.71 0.56 -1.65
C TRP A 82 -8.53 1.74 -1.11
N LEU A 83 -9.80 1.87 -1.48
CA LEU A 83 -10.68 2.94 -0.99
C LEU A 83 -10.80 2.95 0.53
N THR A 84 -10.88 1.77 1.15
CA THR A 84 -11.08 1.64 2.59
C THR A 84 -9.80 1.75 3.42
N ASN A 85 -8.64 1.40 2.84
CA ASN A 85 -7.35 1.43 3.55
C ASN A 85 -6.40 2.47 2.97
N GLY A 86 -6.02 2.32 1.69
CA GLY A 86 -5.02 3.15 1.04
C GLY A 86 -5.43 4.61 0.89
N LEU A 87 -6.64 4.87 0.37
CA LEU A 87 -7.16 6.23 0.23
C LEU A 87 -7.35 6.90 1.60
N ALA A 88 -7.96 6.19 2.56
CA ALA A 88 -8.14 6.69 3.91
C ALA A 88 -6.79 7.05 4.57
N LEU A 89 -5.77 6.20 4.39
CA LEU A 89 -4.41 6.46 4.88
C LEU A 89 -3.80 7.68 4.22
N ALA A 90 -3.88 7.80 2.89
CA ALA A 90 -3.33 8.94 2.16
C ALA A 90 -3.99 10.26 2.59
N LEU A 91 -5.31 10.26 2.85
CA LEU A 91 -6.03 11.43 3.36
C LEU A 91 -5.68 11.77 4.82
N LEU A 92 -5.28 10.78 5.63
CA LEU A 92 -4.80 10.99 6.99
C LEU A 92 -3.33 11.41 7.05
N ALA A 93 -2.55 11.18 5.99
CA ALA A 93 -1.12 11.50 5.98
C ALA A 93 -0.83 12.99 6.29
N PRO A 94 -1.52 14.00 5.75
CA PRO A 94 -1.28 15.40 6.12
C PRO A 94 -1.46 15.66 7.62
N LEU A 95 -2.43 15.02 8.27
CA LEU A 95 -2.66 15.15 9.71
C LEU A 95 -1.47 14.58 10.51
N VAL A 96 -0.99 13.41 10.11
CA VAL A 96 0.18 12.78 10.73
C VAL A 96 1.46 13.60 10.47
N ALA A 97 1.57 14.25 9.31
CA ALA A 97 2.73 15.01 8.88
C ALA A 97 2.97 16.27 9.75
N LEU A 98 1.92 16.80 10.39
CA LEU A 98 2.04 17.90 11.34
C LEU A 98 2.95 17.54 12.52
N GLN A 99 3.04 16.26 12.90
CA GLN A 99 3.90 15.79 13.99
C GLN A 99 5.40 15.87 13.64
N TYR A 100 5.72 16.00 12.36
CA TYR A 100 7.09 16.10 11.86
C TYR A 100 7.47 17.54 11.50
N ASP A 101 6.62 18.52 11.85
CA ASP A 101 6.82 19.93 11.53
C ASP A 101 6.98 20.18 10.01
N LEU A 102 6.34 19.35 9.18
CA LEU A 102 6.38 19.52 7.72
C LEU A 102 5.60 20.77 7.29
N ARG A 103 6.19 21.53 6.37
CA ARG A 103 5.53 22.69 5.75
C ARG A 103 4.40 22.21 4.84
N PHE A 104 3.36 23.03 4.70
CA PHE A 104 2.24 22.75 3.80
C PHE A 104 2.67 22.49 2.34
N SER A 105 3.75 23.14 1.86
CA SER A 105 4.32 22.91 0.53
C SER A 105 4.81 21.48 0.33
N ASP A 106 5.25 20.84 1.41
CA ASP A 106 5.94 19.54 1.39
C ASP A 106 4.95 18.41 1.72
N MET A 107 3.82 18.73 2.38
CA MET A 107 2.70 17.81 2.63
C MET A 107 1.97 17.40 1.34
N LEU A 108 1.85 18.30 0.37
CA LEU A 108 1.14 18.03 -0.89
C LEU A 108 1.84 16.94 -1.75
N PRO A 109 3.16 17.05 -2.02
CA PRO A 109 3.91 15.97 -2.67
C PRO A 109 3.84 14.65 -1.90
N LEU A 110 3.92 14.69 -0.57
CA LEU A 110 3.80 13.49 0.27
C LEU A 110 2.44 12.80 0.11
N MET A 111 1.34 13.55 0.26
CA MET A 111 -0.01 13.04 0.05
C MET A 111 -0.20 12.53 -1.39
N GLY A 112 0.28 13.28 -2.39
CA GLY A 112 0.21 12.88 -3.80
C GLY A 112 0.96 11.58 -4.09
N SER A 113 2.16 11.41 -3.50
CA SER A 113 2.95 10.18 -3.65
C SER A 113 2.22 8.98 -3.05
N LEU A 114 1.60 9.14 -1.87
CA LEU A 114 0.83 8.08 -1.22
C LEU A 114 -0.47 7.76 -1.96
N LEU A 115 -1.12 8.76 -2.56
CA LEU A 115 -2.31 8.56 -3.40
C LEU A 115 -2.02 7.71 -4.64
N LEU A 116 -0.82 7.85 -5.23
CA LEU A 116 -0.37 7.01 -6.36
C LEU A 116 0.25 5.69 -5.91
N GLY A 117 0.91 5.69 -4.74
CA GLY A 117 1.61 4.55 -4.18
C GLY A 117 0.74 3.49 -3.53
N THR A 118 -0.23 3.91 -2.74
CA THR A 118 -1.14 2.99 -2.03
C THR A 118 -2.00 2.11 -2.95
N PRO A 119 -2.50 2.55 -4.13
CA PRO A 119 -3.17 1.63 -5.05
C PRO A 119 -2.17 0.64 -5.67
N LEU A 120 -0.93 1.06 -5.93
CA LEU A 120 0.17 0.18 -6.33
C LEU A 120 0.45 -0.93 -5.31
N LEU A 121 0.55 -0.55 -4.03
CA LEU A 121 0.69 -1.52 -2.93
C LEU A 121 -0.52 -2.45 -2.85
N SER A 122 -1.74 -1.96 -3.07
CA SER A 122 -2.95 -2.80 -3.06
C SER A 122 -2.97 -3.81 -4.20
N LEU A 123 -2.54 -3.40 -5.40
CA LEU A 123 -2.45 -4.25 -6.61
C LEU A 123 -1.38 -5.34 -6.45
N ILE A 124 -0.18 -4.99 -6.01
CA ILE A 124 0.90 -5.96 -5.79
C ILE A 124 0.56 -6.86 -4.59
N GLY A 125 -0.04 -6.29 -3.53
CA GLY A 125 -0.49 -7.01 -2.35
C GLY A 125 -1.57 -8.03 -2.63
N SER A 126 -2.50 -7.76 -3.56
CA SER A 126 -3.50 -8.74 -3.97
C SER A 126 -2.89 -9.95 -4.65
N MET A 127 -1.86 -9.74 -5.49
CA MET A 127 -1.16 -10.84 -6.14
C MET A 127 -0.48 -11.75 -5.09
N GLY A 128 0.19 -11.16 -4.10
CA GLY A 128 0.76 -11.90 -2.98
C GLY A 128 -0.30 -12.66 -2.19
N ALA A 129 -1.40 -11.99 -1.82
CA ALA A 129 -2.50 -12.58 -1.07
C ALA A 129 -3.17 -13.76 -1.78
N ALA A 130 -3.30 -13.69 -3.11
CA ALA A 130 -3.81 -14.79 -3.92
C ALA A 130 -2.84 -15.98 -3.97
N LEU A 131 -1.55 -15.73 -4.16
CA LEU A 131 -0.52 -16.79 -4.24
C LEU A 131 -0.30 -17.51 -2.90
N THR A 132 -0.57 -16.86 -1.79
CA THR A 132 -0.38 -17.43 -0.44
C THR A 132 -1.68 -17.87 0.22
N LEU A 133 -2.79 -17.88 -0.54
CA LEU A 133 -4.09 -18.29 -0.02
C LEU A 133 -4.04 -19.76 0.42
N GLY A 134 -4.66 -20.10 1.56
CA GLY A 134 -4.69 -21.47 2.09
C GLY A 134 -3.40 -21.96 2.76
N VAL A 135 -2.29 -21.22 2.66
CA VAL A 135 -1.01 -21.60 3.28
C VAL A 135 -1.02 -21.29 4.79
N ARG A 136 -0.56 -22.25 5.61
CA ARG A 136 -0.34 -22.03 7.05
C ARG A 136 0.71 -20.94 7.25
N GLY A 137 0.33 -19.85 7.93
CA GLY A 137 1.20 -18.69 8.09
C GLY A 137 1.34 -17.84 6.81
N GLY A 138 0.35 -17.90 5.90
CA GLY A 138 0.38 -17.22 4.61
C GLY A 138 0.68 -15.72 4.66
N SER A 139 0.36 -15.02 5.75
CA SER A 139 0.72 -13.60 5.92
C SER A 139 2.23 -13.34 5.96
N VAL A 140 3.02 -14.26 6.53
CA VAL A 140 4.49 -14.16 6.57
C VAL A 140 5.08 -14.47 5.20
N VAL A 141 4.57 -15.52 4.55
CA VAL A 141 5.00 -15.89 3.18
C VAL A 141 4.68 -14.76 2.20
N LEU A 142 3.51 -14.14 2.33
CA LEU A 142 3.08 -12.99 1.54
C LEU A 142 4.09 -11.87 1.71
N ALA A 143 4.42 -11.51 2.95
CA ALA A 143 5.38 -10.44 3.21
C ALA A 143 6.72 -10.74 2.55
N LEU A 144 7.29 -11.93 2.75
CA LEU A 144 8.57 -12.33 2.15
C LEU A 144 8.53 -12.27 0.62
N LEU A 145 7.41 -12.65 0.00
CA LEU A 145 7.25 -12.68 -1.45
C LEU A 145 7.15 -11.28 -2.05
N ILE A 146 6.37 -10.39 -1.43
CA ILE A 146 6.03 -9.09 -2.06
C ILE A 146 6.91 -7.93 -1.61
N LEU A 147 7.63 -8.06 -0.49
CA LEU A 147 8.51 -7.00 0.00
C LEU A 147 9.54 -6.54 -1.07
N PRO A 148 10.20 -7.44 -1.82
CA PRO A 148 11.09 -7.03 -2.91
C PRO A 148 10.40 -6.20 -4.00
N LEU A 149 9.12 -6.44 -4.26
CA LEU A 149 8.32 -5.69 -5.24
C LEU A 149 7.81 -4.35 -4.67
N TYR A 150 7.63 -4.26 -3.34
CA TYR A 150 7.27 -3.01 -2.67
C TYR A 150 8.46 -2.05 -2.55
N VAL A 151 9.69 -2.54 -2.48
CA VAL A 151 10.89 -1.70 -2.33
C VAL A 151 11.00 -0.64 -3.44
N PRO A 152 10.88 -0.94 -4.75
CA PRO A 152 10.87 0.07 -5.80
C PRO A 152 9.77 1.12 -5.62
N VAL A 153 8.56 0.69 -5.24
CA VAL A 153 7.43 1.61 -4.98
C VAL A 153 7.76 2.54 -3.81
N LEU A 154 8.38 2.03 -2.76
CA LEU A 154 8.82 2.82 -1.62
C LEU A 154 9.92 3.81 -2.00
N ILE A 155 10.91 3.40 -2.81
CA ILE A 155 11.99 4.28 -3.27
C ILE A 155 11.42 5.45 -4.08
N PHE A 156 10.56 5.17 -5.08
CA PHE A 156 9.94 6.22 -5.88
C PHE A 156 8.97 7.06 -5.05
N GLY A 157 8.25 6.43 -4.14
CA GLY A 157 7.36 7.07 -3.17
C GLY A 157 8.04 8.14 -2.33
N VAL A 158 9.08 7.73 -1.62
CA VAL A 158 9.89 8.61 -0.77
C VAL A 158 10.57 9.67 -1.62
N GLY A 159 11.19 9.29 -2.75
CA GLY A 159 11.87 10.23 -3.65
C GLY A 159 10.96 11.27 -4.29
N ALA A 160 9.67 10.97 -4.47
CA ALA A 160 8.67 11.93 -4.95
C ALA A 160 8.27 12.95 -3.86
N ALA A 161 8.28 12.51 -2.59
CA ALA A 161 7.82 13.28 -1.43
C ALA A 161 8.94 13.99 -0.66
N ASP A 162 10.20 13.74 -0.98
CA ASP A 162 11.35 14.27 -0.25
C ASP A 162 11.50 15.79 -0.45
N PRO A 163 11.43 16.61 0.61
CA PRO A 163 11.61 18.07 0.48
C PRO A 163 13.07 18.48 0.23
N ALA A 164 14.05 17.59 0.43
CA ALA A 164 15.46 17.87 0.26
C ALA A 164 15.97 17.68 -1.18
N VAL A 165 15.18 17.04 -2.05
CA VAL A 165 15.58 16.76 -3.44
C VAL A 165 15.14 17.86 -4.41
N THR A 166 15.72 17.86 -5.61
CA THR A 166 15.34 18.82 -6.64
C THR A 166 13.93 18.55 -7.17
N THR A 167 13.24 19.60 -7.63
CA THR A 167 11.88 19.46 -8.19
C THR A 167 11.84 18.58 -9.44
N GLU A 168 12.95 18.47 -10.18
CA GLU A 168 13.10 17.56 -11.31
C GLU A 168 13.16 16.11 -10.85
N TRP A 169 13.92 15.83 -9.80
CA TRP A 169 14.02 14.49 -9.22
C TRP A 169 12.68 14.03 -8.64
N SER A 170 11.99 14.90 -7.90
CA SER A 170 10.63 14.60 -7.39
C SER A 170 9.67 14.28 -8.54
N ARG A 171 9.65 15.08 -9.60
CA ARG A 171 8.81 14.83 -10.80
C ARG A 171 9.15 13.52 -11.50
N ALA A 172 10.44 13.19 -11.63
CA ALA A 172 10.87 11.91 -12.19
C ALA A 172 10.31 10.74 -11.36
N ASN A 173 10.39 10.80 -10.04
CA ASN A 173 9.83 9.77 -9.16
C ASN A 173 8.29 9.67 -9.26
N PHE A 174 7.58 10.80 -9.36
CA PHE A 174 6.15 10.78 -9.66
C PHE A 174 5.82 10.10 -10.99
N SER A 175 6.63 10.33 -12.03
CA SER A 175 6.44 9.68 -13.33
C SER A 175 6.70 8.16 -13.26
N LEU A 176 7.68 7.73 -12.45
CA LEU A 176 7.96 6.30 -12.23
C LEU A 176 6.84 5.63 -11.43
N LEU A 177 6.29 6.28 -10.40
CA LEU A 177 5.08 5.81 -9.71
C LEU A 177 3.89 5.68 -10.66
N GLY A 178 3.65 6.70 -11.49
CA GLY A 178 2.58 6.65 -12.50
C GLY A 178 2.77 5.51 -13.50
N ALA A 179 3.97 5.36 -14.05
CA ALA A 179 4.29 4.32 -15.02
C ALA A 179 4.12 2.91 -14.41
N THR A 180 4.66 2.70 -13.21
CA THR A 180 4.50 1.42 -12.49
C THR A 180 3.04 1.15 -12.14
N LEU A 181 2.25 2.16 -11.76
CA LEU A 181 0.82 2.03 -11.50
C LEU A 181 0.07 1.58 -12.76
N CYS A 182 0.33 2.20 -13.91
CA CYS A 182 -0.28 1.78 -15.18
C CYS A 182 0.01 0.31 -15.50
N VAL A 183 1.26 -0.12 -15.32
CA VAL A 183 1.66 -1.51 -15.52
C VAL A 183 0.96 -2.44 -14.52
N ALA A 184 0.92 -2.06 -13.24
CA ALA A 184 0.29 -2.86 -12.19
C ALA A 184 -1.23 -2.98 -12.35
N VAL A 185 -1.92 -1.91 -12.75
CA VAL A 185 -3.37 -1.94 -13.04
C VAL A 185 -3.68 -2.95 -14.15
N TRP A 186 -2.80 -3.05 -15.15
CA TRP A 186 -2.98 -4.01 -16.23
C TRP A 186 -2.60 -5.44 -15.83
N LEU A 187 -1.49 -5.65 -15.12
CA LEU A 187 -0.97 -6.99 -14.80
C LEU A 187 -1.56 -7.62 -13.54
N CYS A 188 -1.63 -6.88 -12.43
CA CYS A 188 -1.92 -7.44 -11.12
C CYS A 188 -3.32 -8.07 -10.97
N PRO A 189 -4.41 -7.51 -11.54
CA PRO A 189 -5.72 -8.15 -11.48
C PRO A 189 -5.74 -9.50 -12.20
N TRP A 190 -5.06 -9.60 -13.34
CA TRP A 190 -4.94 -10.84 -14.11
C TRP A 190 -4.11 -11.88 -13.37
N ALA A 191 -2.95 -11.47 -12.86
CA ALA A 191 -2.07 -12.34 -12.06
C ALA A 191 -2.78 -12.86 -10.80
N SER A 192 -3.48 -11.97 -10.09
CA SER A 192 -4.25 -12.33 -8.88
C SER A 192 -5.38 -13.30 -9.23
N ALA A 193 -6.13 -13.07 -10.32
CA ALA A 193 -7.19 -13.99 -10.76
C ALA A 193 -6.66 -15.37 -11.15
N ALA A 194 -5.52 -15.44 -11.86
CA ALA A 194 -4.88 -16.71 -12.19
C ALA A 194 -4.39 -17.45 -10.93
N ALA A 195 -3.76 -16.74 -10.01
CA ALA A 195 -3.30 -17.29 -8.74
C ALA A 195 -4.45 -17.84 -7.89
N LEU A 196 -5.59 -17.14 -7.83
CA LEU A 196 -6.79 -17.62 -7.12
C LEU A 196 -7.35 -18.90 -7.71
N ARG A 197 -7.32 -19.07 -9.04
CA ARG A 197 -7.76 -20.33 -9.68
C ARG A 197 -6.87 -21.49 -9.26
N ILE A 198 -5.55 -21.31 -9.35
CA ILE A 198 -4.57 -22.33 -8.99
C ILE A 198 -4.67 -22.70 -7.50
N ALA A 199 -4.90 -21.71 -6.63
CA ALA A 199 -5.02 -21.95 -5.18
C ALA A 199 -6.30 -22.70 -4.78
N MET A 200 -7.28 -22.82 -5.68
CA MET A 200 -8.59 -23.43 -5.43
C MET A 200 -8.80 -24.75 -6.20
N GLU A 201 -7.83 -25.14 -7.04
CA GLU A 201 -7.70 -26.47 -7.62
C GLU A 201 -7.01 -27.43 -6.63
#